data_AF-A0A7W9SS00-F1
#
_entry.id   AF-A0A7W9SS00-F1
#
_cell.length_a   1.000
_cell.length_b   1.000
_cell.length_c   1.000
_cell.angle_alpha   90.00
_cell.angle_beta   90.00
_cell.angle_gamma   90.00
#
_symmetry.space_group_name_H-M   'P 1'
#
loop_
_entity.id
_entity.type
_entity.pdbx_description
1 polymer ?
#
loop_
_entity_poly.entity_id
_entity_poly.type
_entity_poly.pdbx_seq_one_letter_code
_entity_poly.pdbx_strand_id
1 'polypeptide(L)'
;MKRLSLLLCTLPLLGVATTLTGCGGASSLATVAAATGRATLSITWPEATRLIPTAANSITISFLQGTTVVNTQTVARPANGSSSTLSFETLPLGSLTVVASAYPNTDGTGVAQATASTTATIASGQTTAVSITMASTISSLSLTPTSPSVVAGQTVALAASALDASGSLVLTSASKLSWESSNPAVATVSSTGVVTGVAAGSATVTVTETESGKSASVGVTVNAPVSVALSPSSATISIRGTQSFSASVSGTTNQSVTWSVQESTGGSISSSGLYTAPSTAGTYHVIATSVADPSKSAIATVTVQAGGATVLVN
;
A
#
# COMPACT_ATOMS: atom_id res chain seq x y z
N MET A 1 -61.97 10.10 -12.09
CA MET A 1 -63.28 10.17 -11.38
C MET A 1 -63.12 11.08 -10.16
N LYS A 2 -64.16 11.88 -9.85
CA LYS A 2 -64.21 13.11 -9.00
C LYS A 2 -63.60 14.35 -9.71
N ARG A 3 -64.30 15.31 -10.34
CA ARG A 3 -65.56 16.08 -10.07
C ARG A 3 -65.59 16.67 -8.65
N LEU A 4 -65.94 17.92 -8.33
CA LEU A 4 -66.31 19.20 -8.98
C LEU A 4 -66.66 20.14 -7.78
N SER A 5 -66.44 21.47 -7.86
CA SER A 5 -67.11 22.59 -7.14
C SER A 5 -66.11 23.76 -7.04
N LEU A 6 -66.13 24.83 -7.85
CA LEU A 6 -67.17 25.81 -8.19
C LEU A 6 -67.79 26.50 -6.96
N LEU A 7 -67.29 27.70 -6.64
CA LEU A 7 -68.05 28.72 -5.92
C LEU A 7 -67.84 30.08 -6.62
N LEU A 8 -68.88 30.49 -7.35
CA LEU A 8 -69.10 31.86 -7.82
C LEU A 8 -69.55 32.71 -6.61
N CYS A 9 -68.99 33.91 -6.46
CA CYS A 9 -69.61 34.99 -5.69
C CYS A 9 -69.45 36.30 -6.46
N THR A 10 -70.56 36.99 -6.66
CA THR A 10 -70.76 38.14 -7.54
C THR A 10 -70.98 39.43 -6.76
N LEU A 11 -70.31 40.52 -7.22
CA LEU A 11 -70.69 41.96 -7.17
C LEU A 11 -70.72 42.70 -5.80
N PRO A 12 -70.65 44.06 -5.75
CA PRO A 12 -70.78 45.05 -6.84
C PRO A 12 -69.72 46.18 -6.91
N LEU A 13 -69.84 46.93 -8.01
CA LEU A 13 -69.33 48.28 -8.29
C LEU A 13 -69.40 49.24 -7.08
N LEU A 14 -68.34 50.03 -6.87
CA LEU A 14 -68.47 51.44 -6.53
C LEU A 14 -67.30 52.23 -7.13
N GLY A 15 -67.62 53.09 -8.08
CA GLY A 15 -66.68 54.02 -8.68
C GLY A 15 -66.46 55.23 -7.78
N VAL A 16 -65.20 55.60 -7.60
CA VAL A 16 -64.82 56.97 -7.28
C VAL A 16 -63.64 57.31 -8.18
N ALA A 17 -63.92 58.15 -9.18
CA ALA A 17 -62.91 58.83 -9.95
C ALA A 17 -62.41 60.02 -9.10
N THR A 18 -61.16 59.95 -8.64
CA THR A 18 -60.41 61.12 -8.18
C THR A 18 -59.18 61.25 -9.07
N THR A 19 -59.19 62.30 -9.87
CA THR A 19 -58.07 62.80 -10.66
C THR A 19 -56.93 63.24 -9.76
N LEU A 20 -55.72 62.71 -9.99
CA LEU A 20 -54.47 63.39 -9.68
C LEU A 20 -53.37 62.84 -10.60
N THR A 21 -52.96 63.70 -11.53
CA THR A 21 -51.72 63.63 -12.29
C THR A 21 -50.53 63.34 -11.37
N GLY A 22 -49.78 62.28 -11.66
CA GLY A 22 -48.55 61.94 -10.94
C GLY A 22 -47.70 60.95 -11.72
N CYS A 23 -46.71 61.47 -12.45
CA CYS A 23 -45.47 60.85 -12.93
C CYS A 23 -45.37 59.32 -12.79
N GLY A 24 -45.74 58.58 -13.85
CA GLY A 24 -45.47 57.14 -13.98
C GLY A 24 -44.02 56.90 -14.40
N GLY A 25 -43.09 57.08 -13.46
CA GLY A 25 -41.72 56.61 -13.60
C GLY A 25 -41.70 55.09 -13.68
N ALA A 26 -41.08 54.56 -14.74
CA ALA A 26 -40.81 53.15 -14.91
C ALA A 26 -40.14 52.59 -13.65
N SER A 27 -40.89 51.85 -12.85
CA SER A 27 -40.31 51.01 -11.81
C SER A 27 -39.76 49.77 -12.51
N SER A 28 -38.59 49.93 -13.16
CA SER A 28 -37.73 48.80 -13.42
C SER A 28 -37.49 48.16 -12.05
N LEU A 29 -38.01 46.95 -11.84
CA LEU A 29 -37.58 46.11 -10.74
C LEU A 29 -36.07 45.94 -10.89
N ALA A 30 -35.31 46.79 -10.21
CA ALA A 30 -33.90 46.59 -10.05
C ALA A 30 -33.79 45.30 -9.26
N THR A 31 -33.44 44.20 -9.94
CA THR A 31 -32.85 43.04 -9.29
C THR A 31 -31.72 43.59 -8.43
N VAL A 32 -31.96 43.69 -7.12
CA VAL A 32 -30.91 44.05 -6.17
C VAL A 32 -29.89 42.95 -6.32
N ALA A 33 -28.77 43.26 -6.96
CA ALA A 33 -27.65 42.34 -7.07
C ALA A 33 -27.38 41.83 -5.66
N ALA A 34 -27.35 40.50 -5.49
CA ALA A 34 -27.09 39.90 -4.19
C ALA A 34 -25.82 40.56 -3.62
N ALA A 35 -25.88 41.02 -2.36
CA ALA A 35 -24.72 41.67 -1.76
C ALA A 35 -23.54 40.69 -1.78
N THR A 36 -22.46 41.06 -2.44
CA THR A 36 -21.23 40.26 -2.53
C THR A 36 -20.10 40.96 -1.79
N GLY A 37 -19.20 40.17 -1.20
CA GLY A 37 -17.93 40.65 -0.67
C GLY A 37 -16.76 40.28 -1.57
N ARG A 38 -15.57 40.78 -1.23
CA ARG A 38 -14.31 40.48 -1.92
C ARG A 38 -13.36 39.74 -0.98
N ALA A 39 -12.44 38.97 -1.54
CA ALA A 39 -11.33 38.40 -0.80
C ALA A 39 -10.02 38.53 -1.57
N THR A 40 -8.94 38.79 -0.85
CA THR A 40 -7.58 38.67 -1.37
C THR A 40 -6.89 37.56 -0.61
N LEU A 41 -6.44 36.56 -1.35
CA LEU A 41 -5.76 35.40 -0.81
C LEU A 41 -4.26 35.54 -1.06
N SER A 42 -3.46 35.51 -0.01
CA SER A 42 -2.01 35.33 -0.11
C SER A 42 -1.67 33.87 0.13
N ILE A 43 -1.02 33.26 -0.84
CA ILE A 43 -0.56 31.88 -0.81
C ILE A 43 0.94 31.94 -0.58
N THR A 44 1.42 31.27 0.46
CA THR A 44 2.85 31.03 0.64
C THR A 44 3.16 29.66 0.03
N TRP A 45 3.93 29.67 -1.05
CA TRP A 45 4.45 28.46 -1.68
C TRP A 45 5.55 27.85 -0.82
N PRO A 46 5.66 26.52 -0.80
CA PRO A 46 6.85 25.87 -0.23
C PRO A 46 8.10 26.30 -1.02
N GLU A 47 9.26 26.33 -0.36
CA GLU A 47 10.54 26.61 -1.01
C GLU A 47 10.82 25.60 -2.14
N ALA A 48 11.39 26.07 -3.26
CA ALA A 48 11.74 25.20 -4.40
C ALA A 48 12.82 24.17 -4.05
N THR A 49 13.60 24.43 -3.01
CA THR A 49 14.75 23.65 -2.57
C THR A 49 14.41 22.61 -1.50
N ARG A 50 13.16 22.51 -1.05
CA ARG A 50 12.75 21.58 0.03
C ARG A 50 11.42 20.91 -0.31
N LEU A 51 11.52 19.78 -0.99
CA LEU A 51 10.49 19.29 -1.91
C LEU A 51 10.28 17.80 -1.62
N ILE A 52 9.02 17.37 -1.52
CA ILE A 52 8.61 16.28 -0.64
C ILE A 52 7.17 16.41 -0.17
N PRO A 53 6.16 16.46 -1.08
CA PRO A 53 6.24 16.07 -2.49
C PRO A 53 6.38 17.22 -3.45
N THR A 54 7.06 16.96 -4.59
CA THR A 54 6.45 17.45 -5.81
C THR A 54 6.16 18.92 -5.93
N ALA A 55 7.01 19.90 -5.54
CA ALA A 55 6.63 21.31 -5.37
C ALA A 55 5.57 21.66 -6.40
N ALA A 56 4.35 21.84 -5.90
CA ALA A 56 3.20 21.85 -6.76
C ALA A 56 3.40 22.92 -7.83
N ASN A 57 3.26 22.53 -9.09
CA ASN A 57 3.38 23.46 -10.20
C ASN A 57 2.14 24.35 -10.31
N SER A 58 1.06 23.98 -9.62
CA SER A 58 -0.12 24.82 -9.41
C SER A 58 -0.84 24.53 -8.10
N ILE A 59 -1.62 25.50 -7.64
CA ILE A 59 -2.56 25.37 -6.52
C ILE A 59 -3.93 25.80 -7.01
N THR A 60 -4.93 24.94 -6.84
CA THR A 60 -6.34 25.26 -7.07
C THR A 60 -6.99 25.62 -5.74
N ILE A 61 -7.53 26.82 -5.65
CA ILE A 61 -8.29 27.34 -4.52
C ILE A 61 -9.77 27.20 -4.83
N SER A 62 -10.54 26.67 -3.87
CA SER A 62 -12.00 26.62 -3.93
C SER A 62 -12.59 27.25 -2.68
N PHE A 63 -13.54 28.17 -2.87
CA PHE A 63 -14.42 28.64 -1.81
C PHE A 63 -15.66 27.76 -1.79
N LEU A 64 -16.00 27.23 -0.62
CA LEU A 64 -17.17 26.40 -0.41
C LEU A 64 -18.14 27.06 0.57
N GLN A 65 -19.43 26.96 0.26
CA GLN A 65 -20.52 27.21 1.20
C GLN A 65 -21.16 25.86 1.54
N GLY A 66 -20.85 25.34 2.72
CA GLY A 66 -21.11 23.92 3.03
C GLY A 66 -20.28 23.01 2.12
N THR A 67 -20.94 22.22 1.27
CA THR A 67 -20.28 21.33 0.30
C THR A 67 -20.27 21.88 -1.14
N THR A 68 -20.89 23.03 -1.38
CA THR A 68 -21.01 23.61 -2.74
C THR A 68 -19.84 24.54 -3.02
N VAL A 69 -19.11 24.31 -4.11
CA VAL A 69 -18.06 25.23 -4.59
C VAL A 69 -18.73 26.47 -5.18
N VAL A 70 -18.49 27.63 -4.58
CA VAL A 70 -19.06 28.92 -5.00
C VAL A 70 -18.10 29.73 -5.85
N ASN A 71 -16.79 29.48 -5.74
CA ASN A 71 -15.78 30.06 -6.61
C ASN A 71 -14.53 29.17 -6.61
N THR A 72 -13.83 29.10 -7.74
CA THR A 72 -12.56 28.38 -7.83
C THR A 72 -11.59 29.09 -8.76
N GLN A 73 -10.31 29.08 -8.41
CA GLN A 73 -9.23 29.60 -9.24
C GLN A 73 -7.97 28.76 -9.07
N THR A 74 -7.25 28.54 -10.17
CA THR A 74 -5.96 27.87 -10.17
C THR A 74 -4.85 28.88 -10.42
N VAL A 75 -3.79 28.81 -9.62
CA VAL A 75 -2.59 29.62 -9.78
C VAL A 75 -1.40 28.72 -10.07
N ALA A 76 -0.65 29.04 -11.12
CA ALA A 76 0.63 28.39 -11.39
C ALA A 76 1.71 28.94 -10.46
N ARG A 77 2.69 28.10 -10.13
CA ARG A 77 3.81 28.50 -9.30
C ARG A 77 4.61 29.62 -9.97
N PRO A 78 4.92 30.73 -9.29
CA PRO A 78 5.72 31.80 -9.86
C PRO A 78 7.17 31.33 -10.08
N ALA A 79 7.77 31.75 -11.20
CA ALA A 79 9.16 31.41 -11.53
C ALA A 79 10.18 31.98 -10.52
N ASN A 80 9.87 33.14 -9.94
CA ASN A 80 10.64 33.80 -8.89
C ASN A 80 9.69 34.23 -7.77
N GLY A 81 9.94 33.79 -6.53
CA GLY A 81 9.18 34.19 -5.34
C GLY A 81 8.49 33.04 -4.61
N SER A 82 8.35 33.18 -3.29
CA SER A 82 7.73 32.19 -2.40
C SER A 82 6.25 32.46 -2.15
N SER A 83 5.62 33.41 -2.84
CA SER A 83 4.20 33.76 -2.62
C SER A 83 3.48 34.14 -3.92
N SER A 84 2.20 33.78 -4.00
CA SER A 84 1.25 34.27 -5.01
C SER A 84 0.06 34.91 -4.35
N THR A 85 -0.53 35.91 -5.00
CA THR A 85 -1.77 36.55 -4.56
C THR A 85 -2.89 36.30 -5.57
N LEU A 86 -4.07 35.95 -5.07
CA LEU A 86 -5.30 35.79 -5.86
C LEU A 86 -6.37 36.74 -5.34
N SER A 87 -7.17 37.30 -6.24
CA SER A 87 -8.29 38.17 -5.91
C SER A 87 -9.61 37.54 -6.36
N PHE A 88 -10.60 37.61 -5.48
CA PHE A 88 -11.95 37.10 -5.70
C PHE A 88 -12.92 38.27 -5.51
N GLU A 89 -13.55 38.69 -6.61
CA GLU A 89 -14.32 39.94 -6.67
C GLU A 89 -15.79 39.78 -6.27
N THR A 90 -16.34 38.57 -6.38
CA THR A 90 -17.75 38.28 -6.12
C THR A 90 -17.89 37.00 -5.32
N LEU A 91 -17.91 37.12 -3.98
CA LEU A 91 -18.13 36.01 -3.06
C LEU A 91 -19.43 36.22 -2.26
N PRO A 92 -20.19 35.14 -1.97
CA PRO A 92 -21.34 35.21 -1.10
C PRO A 92 -20.93 35.61 0.32
N LEU A 93 -21.80 36.35 1.00
CA LEU A 93 -21.57 36.79 2.38
C LEU A 93 -21.64 35.62 3.35
N GLY A 94 -20.89 35.73 4.44
CA GLY A 94 -20.87 34.76 5.53
C GLY A 94 -19.56 33.99 5.64
N SER A 95 -19.60 32.89 6.39
CA SER A 95 -18.44 32.03 6.60
C SER A 95 -18.32 31.03 5.45
N LEU A 96 -17.20 31.08 4.73
CA LEU A 96 -16.86 30.18 3.64
C LEU A 96 -15.64 29.33 4.03
N THR A 97 -15.65 28.07 3.63
CA THR A 97 -14.48 27.20 3.73
C THR A 97 -13.62 27.39 2.50
N VAL A 98 -12.37 27.78 2.69
CA VAL A 98 -11.38 27.91 1.61
C VAL A 98 -10.54 26.65 1.60
N VAL A 99 -10.55 25.92 0.50
CA VAL A 99 -9.73 24.71 0.31
C VAL A 99 -8.70 24.99 -0.78
N ALA A 100 -7.43 24.76 -0.46
CA ALA A 100 -6.31 24.85 -1.39
C ALA A 100 -5.78 23.44 -1.68
N SER A 101 -5.76 23.05 -2.95
CA SER A 101 -5.25 21.75 -3.40
C SER A 101 -4.09 21.95 -4.35
N ALA A 102 -2.95 21.32 -4.06
CA ALA A 102 -1.71 21.46 -4.82
C ALA A 102 -1.54 20.31 -5.83
N TYR A 103 -1.15 20.64 -7.06
CA TYR A 103 -1.09 19.69 -8.19
C TYR A 103 0.29 19.63 -8.84
N PRO A 104 0.66 18.47 -9.43
CA PRO A 104 1.95 18.29 -10.09
C PRO A 104 2.03 19.01 -11.44
N ASN A 105 0.90 19.25 -12.11
CA ASN A 105 0.85 19.97 -13.38
C ASN A 105 0.57 21.46 -13.16
N THR A 106 0.92 22.31 -14.12
CA THR A 106 0.72 23.78 -14.04
C THR A 106 -0.74 24.22 -14.23
N ASP A 107 -1.61 23.31 -14.66
CA ASP A 107 -3.02 23.54 -15.02
C ASP A 107 -4.02 23.07 -13.93
N GLY A 108 -3.53 22.64 -12.77
CA GLY A 108 -4.37 22.11 -11.69
C GLY A 108 -4.79 20.66 -11.87
N THR A 109 -4.15 19.90 -12.77
CA THR A 109 -4.46 18.48 -13.02
C THR A 109 -3.44 17.52 -12.42
N GLY A 110 -3.79 16.23 -12.38
CA GLY A 110 -3.02 15.17 -11.73
C GLY A 110 -3.58 14.81 -10.36
N VAL A 111 -2.91 13.91 -9.64
CA VAL A 111 -3.31 13.54 -8.29
C VAL A 111 -2.87 14.64 -7.33
N ALA A 112 -3.80 15.16 -6.52
CA ALA A 112 -3.50 16.22 -5.56
C ALA A 112 -2.39 15.75 -4.59
N GLN A 113 -1.34 16.56 -4.46
CA GLN A 113 -0.14 16.24 -3.68
C GLN A 113 -0.20 16.82 -2.26
N ALA A 114 -1.02 17.85 -2.05
CA ALA A 114 -1.22 18.51 -0.75
C ALA A 114 -2.60 19.18 -0.71
N THR A 115 -3.22 19.23 0.46
CA THR A 115 -4.42 20.04 0.69
C THR A 115 -4.30 20.83 1.98
N ALA A 116 -4.69 22.10 1.95
CA ALA A 116 -4.86 22.94 3.14
C ALA A 116 -6.27 23.52 3.13
N SER A 117 -6.84 23.76 4.31
CA SER A 117 -8.13 24.43 4.42
C SER A 117 -8.11 25.48 5.50
N THR A 118 -8.82 26.58 5.27
CA THR A 118 -9.05 27.63 6.27
C THR A 118 -10.48 28.16 6.15
N THR A 119 -10.90 29.00 7.08
CA THR A 119 -12.21 29.66 7.04
C THR A 119 -12.03 31.14 6.75
N ALA A 120 -12.84 31.66 5.84
CA ALA A 120 -12.88 33.08 5.51
C ALA A 120 -14.28 33.64 5.80
N THR A 121 -14.36 34.73 6.57
CA THR A 121 -15.62 35.44 6.80
C THR A 121 -15.70 36.61 5.81
N ILE A 122 -16.66 36.53 4.89
CA ILE A 122 -16.87 37.51 3.82
C ILE A 122 -17.96 38.50 4.25
N ALA A 123 -17.63 39.79 4.24
CA ALA A 123 -18.53 40.88 4.60
C ALA A 123 -18.79 41.81 3.40
N SER A 124 -19.96 42.45 3.38
CA SER A 124 -20.39 43.30 2.26
C SER A 124 -19.46 44.49 2.08
N GLY A 125 -19.02 44.73 0.83
CA GLY A 125 -18.17 45.87 0.47
C GLY A 125 -16.74 45.84 1.04
N GLN A 126 -16.35 44.78 1.75
CA GLN A 126 -15.03 44.62 2.35
C GLN A 126 -14.17 43.64 1.53
N THR A 127 -12.85 43.77 1.66
CA THR A 127 -11.87 42.81 1.14
C THR A 127 -11.27 42.02 2.30
N THR A 128 -11.63 40.74 2.41
CA THR A 128 -11.08 39.85 3.45
C THR A 128 -9.71 39.34 3.02
N ALA A 129 -8.67 39.59 3.82
CA ALA A 129 -7.36 38.98 3.63
C ALA A 129 -7.36 37.55 4.18
N VAL A 130 -6.94 36.59 3.38
CA VAL A 130 -6.82 35.17 3.78
C VAL A 130 -5.40 34.72 3.47
N SER A 131 -4.73 34.10 4.43
CA SER A 131 -3.41 33.51 4.23
C SER A 131 -3.49 31.99 4.29
N ILE A 132 -2.89 31.32 3.31
CA ILE A 132 -2.75 29.86 3.28
C ILE A 132 -1.28 29.52 3.08
N THR A 133 -0.74 28.74 4.00
CA THR A 133 0.61 28.17 3.90
C THR A 133 0.48 26.71 3.49
N MET A 134 1.02 26.36 2.32
CA MET A 134 1.02 24.97 1.87
C MET A 134 2.18 24.21 2.50
N ALA A 135 1.87 23.30 3.42
CA ALA A 135 2.83 22.39 4.02
C ALA A 135 2.31 20.96 3.93
N SER A 136 2.80 20.17 2.96
CA SER A 136 2.75 18.70 3.06
C SER A 136 4.18 18.18 2.95
N THR A 137 4.83 18.14 4.10
CA THR A 137 6.06 17.39 4.38
C THR A 137 5.95 15.88 4.24
N ILE A 138 6.84 15.11 3.59
CA ILE A 138 7.09 13.77 4.15
C ILE A 138 7.74 13.97 5.52
N SER A 139 7.03 13.60 6.57
CA SER A 139 7.55 13.62 7.93
C SER A 139 8.24 12.30 8.27
N SER A 140 7.64 11.19 7.84
CA SER A 140 8.12 9.83 8.08
C SER A 140 7.79 8.87 6.93
N LEU A 141 8.55 7.78 6.87
CA LEU A 141 8.25 6.62 6.03
C LEU A 141 7.93 5.43 6.94
N SER A 142 7.13 4.51 6.44
CA SER A 142 6.82 3.23 7.08
C SER A 142 6.92 2.09 6.08
N LEU A 143 7.35 0.92 6.55
CA LEU A 143 7.49 -0.29 5.74
C LEU A 143 6.52 -1.38 6.22
N THR A 144 5.87 -2.06 5.27
CA THR A 144 5.01 -3.21 5.55
C THR A 144 5.47 -4.40 4.70
N PRO A 145 5.60 -5.61 5.27
CA PRO A 145 5.47 -5.95 6.70
C PRO A 145 6.63 -5.41 7.56
N THR A 146 6.42 -5.30 8.88
CA THR A 146 7.41 -4.80 9.86
C THR A 146 8.41 -5.85 10.32
N SER A 147 8.19 -7.13 10.01
CA SER A 147 9.10 -8.25 10.31
C SER A 147 9.03 -9.32 9.21
N PRO A 148 9.49 -9.00 7.99
CA PRO A 148 9.54 -9.94 6.88
C PRO A 148 10.48 -11.13 7.18
N SER A 149 9.99 -12.34 6.90
CA SER A 149 10.79 -13.57 6.84
C SER A 149 10.64 -14.20 5.46
N VAL A 150 11.74 -14.69 4.90
CA VAL A 150 11.79 -15.31 3.57
C VAL A 150 12.75 -16.50 3.56
N VAL A 151 12.44 -17.55 2.81
CA VAL A 151 13.36 -18.68 2.62
C VAL A 151 14.38 -18.31 1.55
N ALA A 152 15.65 -18.72 1.70
CA ALA A 152 16.66 -18.48 0.66
C ALA A 152 16.19 -19.04 -0.70
N GLY A 153 16.32 -18.23 -1.76
CA GLY A 153 15.79 -18.48 -3.10
C GLY A 153 14.38 -17.93 -3.34
N GLN A 154 13.64 -17.55 -2.30
CA GLN A 154 12.29 -16.98 -2.41
C GLN A 154 12.31 -15.44 -2.27
N THR A 155 11.16 -14.82 -2.56
CA THR A 155 10.98 -13.37 -2.53
C THR A 155 9.86 -12.92 -1.61
N VAL A 156 9.99 -11.71 -1.05
CA VAL A 156 8.93 -11.00 -0.32
C VAL A 156 8.88 -9.54 -0.76
N ALA A 157 7.69 -8.99 -0.96
CA ALA A 157 7.52 -7.58 -1.33
C ALA A 157 7.40 -6.71 -0.08
N LEU A 158 8.10 -5.58 -0.06
CA LEU A 158 7.94 -4.52 0.92
C LEU A 158 7.17 -3.36 0.30
N ALA A 159 6.14 -2.89 1.00
CA ALA A 159 5.43 -1.67 0.66
C ALA A 159 5.96 -0.51 1.52
N ALA A 160 6.32 0.60 0.88
CA ALA A 160 6.70 1.84 1.56
C ALA A 160 5.53 2.84 1.51
N SER A 161 5.15 3.35 2.68
CA SER A 161 4.11 4.38 2.82
C SER A 161 4.69 5.62 3.49
N ALA A 162 4.48 6.79 2.88
CA ALA A 162 4.90 8.06 3.45
C ALA A 162 3.76 8.71 4.26
N LEU A 163 4.12 9.37 5.36
CA LEU A 163 3.19 10.07 6.22
C LEU A 163 3.65 11.50 6.47
N ASP A 164 2.69 12.42 6.56
CA ASP A 164 2.94 13.80 6.96
C ASP A 164 3.05 13.95 8.50
N ALA A 165 3.22 15.18 8.99
CA ALA A 165 3.34 15.46 10.42
C ALA A 165 2.04 15.18 11.21
N SER A 166 0.90 15.08 10.54
CA SER A 166 -0.40 14.74 11.12
C SER A 166 -0.68 13.24 11.12
N GLY A 167 0.18 12.42 10.48
CA GLY A 167 0.00 10.98 10.33
C GLY A 167 -0.88 10.59 9.14
N SER A 168 -1.16 11.51 8.21
CA SER A 168 -1.92 11.23 6.99
C SER A 168 -1.00 10.70 5.89
N LEU A 169 -1.51 9.79 5.06
CA LEU A 169 -0.75 9.21 3.94
C LEU A 169 -0.44 10.27 2.87
N VAL A 170 0.82 10.29 2.40
CA VAL A 170 1.31 11.11 1.30
C VAL A 170 1.69 10.20 0.14
N LEU A 171 1.32 10.60 -1.08
CA LEU A 171 1.70 9.86 -2.28
C LEU A 171 3.17 10.07 -2.60
N THR A 172 3.88 8.97 -2.89
CA THR A 172 5.26 8.96 -3.35
C THR A 172 5.34 8.41 -4.77
N SER A 173 6.33 8.87 -5.53
CA SER A 173 6.65 8.23 -6.81
C SER A 173 7.65 7.09 -6.58
N ALA A 174 7.41 5.93 -7.19
CA ALA A 174 8.31 4.79 -7.10
C ALA A 174 9.74 5.13 -7.60
N SER A 175 9.88 6.04 -8.56
CA SER A 175 11.17 6.50 -9.07
C SER A 175 12.00 7.32 -8.07
N LYS A 176 11.41 7.71 -6.95
CA LYS A 176 12.05 8.52 -5.90
C LYS A 176 12.37 7.72 -4.64
N LEU A 177 12.03 6.43 -4.63
CA LEU A 177 12.39 5.49 -3.57
C LEU A 177 13.68 4.77 -3.93
N SER A 178 14.73 5.04 -3.16
CA SER A 178 15.98 4.32 -3.21
C SER A 178 15.97 3.21 -2.17
N TRP A 179 16.13 1.97 -2.62
CA TRP A 179 16.16 0.79 -1.75
C TRP A 179 17.59 0.26 -1.63
N GLU A 180 17.97 -0.11 -0.41
CA GLU A 180 19.30 -0.64 -0.10
C GLU A 180 19.18 -1.79 0.89
N SER A 181 20.04 -2.80 0.74
CA SER A 181 20.21 -3.88 1.71
C SER A 181 21.57 -3.73 2.38
N SER A 182 21.60 -3.83 3.71
CA SER A 182 22.85 -3.80 4.47
C SER A 182 23.75 -5.02 4.23
N ASN A 183 23.19 -6.13 3.72
CA ASN A 183 23.95 -7.33 3.40
C ASN A 183 23.36 -8.06 2.18
N PRO A 184 23.79 -7.70 0.95
CA PRO A 184 23.36 -8.34 -0.29
C PRO A 184 23.69 -9.84 -0.39
N ALA A 185 24.68 -10.35 0.37
CA ALA A 185 25.01 -11.78 0.41
C ALA A 185 23.96 -12.59 1.19
N VAL A 186 23.15 -11.95 2.03
CA VAL A 186 22.04 -12.56 2.78
C VAL A 186 20.71 -12.26 2.10
N ALA A 187 20.43 -11.00 1.77
CA ALA A 187 19.20 -10.60 1.08
C ALA A 187 19.48 -9.43 0.13
N THR A 188 18.95 -9.51 -1.09
CA THR A 188 18.98 -8.41 -2.07
C THR A 188 17.63 -7.73 -2.13
N VAL A 189 17.58 -6.45 -2.54
CA VAL A 189 16.33 -5.71 -2.74
C VAL A 189 16.36 -5.03 -4.12
N SER A 190 15.23 -5.09 -4.83
CA SER A 190 15.05 -4.43 -6.12
C SER A 190 14.65 -2.96 -5.95
N SER A 191 14.71 -2.20 -7.05
CA SER A 191 14.27 -0.79 -7.08
C SER A 191 12.78 -0.59 -6.77
N THR A 192 11.97 -1.66 -6.80
CA THR A 192 10.54 -1.62 -6.47
C THR A 192 10.23 -2.19 -5.09
N GLY A 193 11.24 -2.44 -4.24
CA GLY A 193 11.04 -2.94 -2.87
C GLY A 193 10.78 -4.45 -2.77
N VAL A 194 11.02 -5.22 -3.83
CA VAL A 194 10.97 -6.69 -3.75
C VAL A 194 12.30 -7.21 -3.23
N VAL A 195 12.26 -7.91 -2.09
CA VAL A 195 13.41 -8.51 -1.41
C VAL A 195 13.54 -9.98 -1.82
N THR A 196 14.76 -10.41 -2.16
CA THR A 196 15.09 -11.81 -2.50
C THR A 196 16.07 -12.36 -1.47
N GLY A 197 15.73 -13.49 -0.84
CA GLY A 197 16.63 -14.19 0.08
C GLY A 197 17.74 -14.90 -0.68
N VAL A 198 18.99 -14.69 -0.29
CA VAL A 198 20.18 -15.29 -0.92
C VAL A 198 20.75 -16.41 -0.06
N ALA A 199 20.97 -16.15 1.22
CA ALA A 199 21.52 -17.11 2.17
C ALA A 199 20.93 -16.90 3.57
N ALA A 200 20.93 -17.94 4.40
CA ALA A 200 20.39 -17.85 5.74
C ALA A 200 21.13 -16.80 6.60
N GLY A 201 20.39 -15.96 7.30
CA GLY A 201 20.94 -14.87 8.08
C GLY A 201 19.96 -13.72 8.27
N SER A 202 20.47 -12.56 8.65
CA SER A 202 19.70 -11.32 8.80
C SER A 202 20.30 -10.20 7.96
N ALA A 203 19.44 -9.42 7.31
CA ALA A 203 19.81 -8.20 6.62
C ALA A 203 18.83 -7.08 6.98
N THR A 204 19.30 -5.83 6.99
CA THR A 204 18.42 -4.67 7.14
C THR A 204 18.16 -4.09 5.77
N VAL A 205 16.90 -3.93 5.40
CA VAL A 205 16.51 -3.23 4.18
C VAL A 205 16.09 -1.82 4.55
N THR A 206 16.68 -0.85 3.89
CA THR A 206 16.41 0.57 4.07
C THR A 206 15.80 1.12 2.78
N VAL A 207 14.67 1.81 2.91
CA VAL A 207 14.13 2.66 1.85
C VAL A 207 14.40 4.11 2.23
N THR A 208 14.89 4.89 1.28
CA THR A 208 15.09 6.33 1.39
C THR A 208 14.31 7.01 0.29
N GLU A 209 13.44 7.95 0.66
CA GLU A 209 12.87 8.87 -0.32
C GLU A 209 13.93 9.94 -0.61
N THR A 210 14.44 9.94 -1.85
CA THR A 210 15.53 10.78 -2.34
C THR A 210 15.30 12.30 -2.28
N GLU A 211 14.07 12.82 -2.30
CA GLU A 211 13.83 14.27 -2.27
C GLU A 211 13.76 14.83 -0.83
N SER A 212 13.28 14.05 0.15
CA SER A 212 13.18 14.46 1.57
C SER A 212 14.37 14.00 2.38
N GLY A 213 15.09 12.98 1.90
CA GLY A 213 16.09 12.26 2.67
C GLY A 213 15.51 11.49 3.86
N LYS A 214 14.19 11.30 3.94
CA LYS A 214 13.57 10.47 4.98
C LYS A 214 13.76 9.01 4.63
N SER A 215 14.05 8.21 5.65
CA SER A 215 14.28 6.78 5.49
C SER A 215 13.44 5.97 6.46
N ALA A 216 13.09 4.76 6.06
CA ALA A 216 12.58 3.71 6.92
C ALA A 216 13.42 2.46 6.74
N SER A 217 13.61 1.69 7.81
CA SER A 217 14.38 0.46 7.78
C SER A 217 13.59 -0.67 8.41
N VAL A 218 13.79 -1.89 7.90
CA VAL A 218 13.18 -3.10 8.44
C VAL A 218 14.21 -4.23 8.46
N GLY A 219 14.20 -5.02 9.53
CA GLY A 219 14.99 -6.24 9.62
C GLY A 219 14.32 -7.36 8.82
N VAL A 220 15.06 -7.94 7.88
CA VAL A 220 14.67 -9.12 7.10
C VAL A 220 15.41 -10.33 7.64
N THR A 221 14.66 -11.38 7.98
CA THR A 221 15.23 -12.69 8.35
C THR A 221 15.15 -13.63 7.16
N VAL A 222 16.29 -14.18 6.76
CA VAL A 222 16.35 -15.20 5.71
C VAL A 222 16.59 -16.57 6.35
N ASN A 223 15.66 -17.49 6.11
CA ASN A 223 15.72 -18.86 6.61
C ASN A 223 16.38 -19.78 5.57
N ALA A 224 17.17 -20.75 6.04
CA ALA A 224 17.68 -21.79 5.17
C ALA A 224 16.53 -22.66 4.63
N PRO A 225 16.62 -23.17 3.40
CA PRO A 225 15.62 -24.11 2.87
C PRO A 225 15.69 -25.43 3.66
N VAL A 226 14.53 -26.07 3.83
CA VAL A 226 14.47 -27.40 4.45
C VAL A 226 15.17 -28.40 3.53
N SER A 227 16.05 -29.20 4.13
CA SER A 227 16.76 -30.30 3.45
C SER A 227 16.77 -31.53 4.35
N VAL A 228 16.75 -32.70 3.73
CA VAL A 228 16.79 -34.01 4.40
C VAL A 228 17.95 -34.80 3.81
N ALA A 229 18.74 -35.46 4.66
CA ALA A 229 19.76 -36.41 4.26
C ALA A 229 19.55 -37.74 4.98
N LEU A 230 19.97 -38.83 4.33
CA LEU A 230 19.90 -40.19 4.85
C LEU A 230 21.29 -40.84 4.89
N SER A 231 21.55 -41.62 5.94
CA SER A 231 22.77 -42.41 6.08
C SER A 231 22.46 -43.83 6.62
N PRO A 232 22.97 -44.89 5.99
CA PRO A 232 23.66 -44.87 4.70
C PRO A 232 22.71 -44.53 3.54
N SER A 233 23.22 -43.97 2.44
CA SER A 233 22.43 -43.71 1.23
C SER A 233 22.13 -44.97 0.43
N SER A 234 22.88 -46.05 0.68
CA SER A 234 22.63 -47.37 0.13
C SER A 234 23.10 -48.48 1.05
N ALA A 235 22.43 -49.62 1.05
CA ALA A 235 22.84 -50.80 1.79
C ALA A 235 22.62 -52.08 0.96
N THR A 236 23.45 -53.10 1.18
CA THR A 236 23.23 -54.45 0.62
C THR A 236 23.10 -55.43 1.78
N ILE A 237 21.96 -56.11 1.86
CA ILE A 237 21.65 -57.04 2.97
C ILE A 237 21.03 -58.33 2.43
N SER A 238 21.10 -59.40 3.21
CA SER A 238 20.40 -60.65 2.88
C SER A 238 18.89 -60.50 3.10
N ILE A 239 18.10 -61.37 2.44
CA ILE A 239 16.66 -61.52 2.74
C ILE A 239 16.42 -61.63 4.25
N ARG A 240 15.38 -60.96 4.76
CA ARG A 240 15.05 -60.85 6.20
C ARG A 240 16.13 -60.20 7.09
N GLY A 241 17.22 -59.70 6.50
CA GLY A 241 18.22 -58.92 7.21
C GLY A 241 17.68 -57.56 7.66
N THR A 242 18.38 -56.92 8.58
CA THR A 242 18.04 -55.59 9.08
C THR A 242 19.14 -54.58 8.76
N GLN A 243 18.77 -53.32 8.59
CA GLN A 243 19.68 -52.19 8.40
C GLN A 243 19.14 -50.98 9.14
N SER A 244 19.99 -50.34 9.95
CA SER A 244 19.64 -49.06 10.56
C SER A 244 19.93 -47.91 9.61
N PHE A 245 18.97 -47.02 9.43
CA PHE A 245 19.12 -45.75 8.75
C PHE A 245 18.95 -44.61 9.75
N SER A 246 19.76 -43.57 9.60
CA SER A 246 19.59 -42.29 10.29
C SER A 246 19.24 -41.22 9.27
N ALA A 247 18.32 -40.33 9.66
CA ALA A 247 17.97 -39.15 8.87
C ALA A 247 18.43 -37.90 9.61
N SER A 248 18.93 -36.91 8.87
CA SER A 248 19.19 -35.57 9.37
C SER A 248 18.36 -34.56 8.58
N VAL A 249 17.72 -33.63 9.30
CA VAL A 249 16.93 -32.55 8.71
C VAL A 249 17.58 -31.22 9.08
N SER A 250 17.82 -30.37 8.08
CA SER A 250 18.40 -29.03 8.25
C SER A 250 17.46 -27.94 7.72
N GLY A 251 17.71 -26.69 8.10
CA GLY A 251 16.92 -25.53 7.64
C GLY A 251 15.61 -25.30 8.38
N THR A 252 15.36 -26.04 9.47
CA THR A 252 14.18 -25.91 10.32
C THR A 252 14.51 -26.27 11.77
N THR A 253 13.71 -25.77 12.71
CA THR A 253 13.79 -26.16 14.13
C THR A 253 13.18 -27.53 14.39
N ASN A 254 12.20 -27.96 13.59
CA ASN A 254 11.61 -29.29 13.68
C ASN A 254 12.40 -30.28 12.81
N GLN A 255 13.26 -31.08 13.44
CA GLN A 255 14.14 -32.03 12.75
C GLN A 255 13.55 -33.44 12.60
N SER A 256 12.26 -33.61 12.88
CA SER A 256 11.61 -34.93 12.84
C SER A 256 11.36 -35.40 11.41
N VAL A 257 11.38 -36.73 11.21
CA VAL A 257 11.04 -37.37 9.92
C VAL A 257 9.93 -38.40 10.07
N THR A 258 9.21 -38.63 8.98
CA THR A 258 8.32 -39.79 8.81
C THR A 258 9.01 -40.79 7.89
N TRP A 259 9.08 -42.05 8.33
CA TRP A 259 9.69 -43.14 7.57
C TRP A 259 8.66 -43.90 6.75
N SER A 260 9.06 -44.32 5.55
CA SER A 260 8.26 -45.21 4.70
C SER A 260 9.15 -46.07 3.82
N VAL A 261 8.57 -47.14 3.29
CA VAL A 261 9.16 -47.94 2.21
C VAL A 261 8.33 -47.68 0.97
N GLN A 262 8.98 -47.37 -0.15
CA GLN A 262 8.30 -47.01 -1.39
C GLN A 262 7.50 -48.17 -1.98
N GLU A 263 8.08 -49.37 -1.94
CA GLU A 263 7.48 -50.57 -2.51
C GLU A 263 6.54 -51.27 -1.50
N SER A 264 5.35 -51.65 -1.95
CA SER A 264 4.36 -52.34 -1.12
C SER A 264 4.82 -53.69 -0.58
N THR A 265 5.78 -54.34 -1.26
CA THR A 265 6.40 -55.61 -0.83
C THR A 265 7.83 -55.42 -0.33
N GLY A 266 8.26 -54.17 -0.08
CA GLY A 266 9.64 -53.82 0.27
C GLY A 266 10.02 -54.03 1.73
N GLY A 267 9.27 -54.83 2.50
CA GLY A 267 9.53 -55.03 3.91
C GLY A 267 8.92 -53.94 4.79
N SER A 268 9.59 -53.59 5.89
CA SER A 268 9.06 -52.63 6.87
C SER A 268 10.17 -51.76 7.46
N ILE A 269 9.81 -50.56 7.90
CA ILE A 269 10.71 -49.66 8.63
C ILE A 269 10.06 -49.13 9.91
N SER A 270 10.82 -49.09 11.00
CA SER A 270 10.36 -48.52 12.27
C SER A 270 10.40 -46.99 12.27
N SER A 271 9.75 -46.35 13.25
CA SER A 271 9.86 -44.90 13.49
C SER A 271 11.27 -44.46 13.88
N SER A 272 12.12 -45.39 14.35
CA SER A 272 13.53 -45.16 14.66
C SER A 272 14.48 -45.40 13.48
N GLY A 273 13.97 -45.72 12.28
CA GLY A 273 14.78 -45.93 11.09
C GLY A 273 15.39 -47.32 10.95
N LEU A 274 14.90 -48.32 11.69
CA LEU A 274 15.33 -49.72 11.53
C LEU A 274 14.52 -50.38 10.41
N TYR A 275 15.17 -50.63 9.27
CA TYR A 275 14.61 -51.33 8.13
C TYR A 275 14.77 -52.85 8.27
N THR A 276 13.75 -53.61 7.88
CA THR A 276 13.76 -55.08 7.80
C THR A 276 13.42 -55.50 6.37
N ALA A 277 14.34 -56.19 5.70
CA ALA A 277 14.19 -56.63 4.32
C ALA A 277 13.07 -57.67 4.17
N PRO A 278 12.37 -57.67 3.02
CA PRO A 278 11.42 -58.73 2.70
C PRO A 278 12.13 -60.07 2.42
N SER A 279 11.33 -61.12 2.21
CA SER A 279 11.84 -62.45 1.84
C SER A 279 12.22 -62.57 0.35
N THR A 280 11.98 -61.52 -0.43
CA THR A 280 12.18 -61.50 -1.89
C THR A 280 13.39 -60.65 -2.21
N ALA A 281 14.37 -61.23 -2.90
CA ALA A 281 15.52 -60.49 -3.41
C ALA A 281 15.06 -59.42 -4.41
N GLY A 282 15.71 -58.26 -4.39
CA GLY A 282 15.30 -57.11 -5.19
C GLY A 282 15.89 -55.81 -4.68
N THR A 283 15.54 -54.71 -5.35
CA THR A 283 15.90 -53.36 -4.95
C THR A 283 14.68 -52.66 -4.36
N TYR A 284 14.87 -52.07 -3.19
CA TYR A 284 13.81 -51.37 -2.44
C TYR A 284 14.31 -50.00 -2.00
N HIS A 285 13.38 -49.08 -1.71
CA HIS A 285 13.69 -47.71 -1.34
C HIS A 285 13.10 -47.36 0.01
N VAL A 286 13.99 -46.93 0.91
CA VAL A 286 13.63 -46.35 2.20
C VAL A 286 13.57 -44.85 2.05
N ILE A 287 12.46 -44.25 2.46
CA ILE A 287 12.22 -42.81 2.35
C ILE A 287 12.08 -42.22 3.76
N ALA A 288 12.84 -41.16 4.03
CA ALA A 288 12.63 -40.28 5.17
C ALA A 288 12.09 -38.93 4.67
N THR A 289 10.89 -38.58 5.09
CA THR A 289 10.20 -37.34 4.71
C THR A 289 10.21 -36.38 5.89
N SER A 290 10.60 -35.11 5.68
CA SER A 290 10.59 -34.10 6.73
C SER A 290 9.18 -33.86 7.25
N VAL A 291 9.01 -33.80 8.57
CA VAL A 291 7.74 -33.40 9.21
C VAL A 291 7.53 -31.89 9.07
N ALA A 292 8.60 -31.10 8.99
CA ALA A 292 8.51 -29.64 8.85
C ALA A 292 8.12 -29.20 7.43
N ASP A 293 8.53 -29.95 6.42
CA ASP A 293 8.19 -29.71 5.01
C ASP A 293 8.03 -31.07 4.30
N PRO A 294 6.79 -31.58 4.18
CA PRO A 294 6.54 -32.87 3.53
C PRO A 294 6.91 -32.94 2.03
N SER A 295 7.22 -31.80 1.39
CA SER A 295 7.75 -31.79 0.02
C SER A 295 9.25 -32.17 -0.05
N LYS A 296 9.92 -32.28 1.11
CA LYS A 296 11.34 -32.62 1.23
C LYS A 296 11.51 -34.01 1.81
N SER A 297 12.23 -34.85 1.09
CA SER A 297 12.56 -36.21 1.49
C SER A 297 13.95 -36.61 1.00
N ALA A 298 14.55 -37.57 1.68
CA ALA A 298 15.71 -38.30 1.20
C ALA A 298 15.34 -39.76 0.95
N ILE A 299 16.04 -40.40 0.01
CA ILE A 299 15.81 -41.79 -0.38
C ILE A 299 17.12 -42.56 -0.22
N ALA A 300 17.06 -43.73 0.42
CA ALA A 300 18.14 -44.69 0.49
C ALA A 300 17.78 -45.96 -0.31
N THR A 301 18.75 -46.50 -1.05
CA THR A 301 18.55 -47.70 -1.88
C THR A 301 19.01 -48.95 -1.14
N VAL A 302 18.14 -49.95 -1.01
CA VAL A 302 18.47 -51.22 -0.36
C VAL A 302 18.45 -52.34 -1.38
N THR A 303 19.59 -53.00 -1.57
CA THR A 303 19.71 -54.21 -2.40
C THR A 303 19.59 -55.43 -1.49
N VAL A 304 18.55 -56.22 -1.69
CA VAL A 304 18.29 -57.45 -0.94
C VAL A 304 18.72 -58.64 -1.78
N GLN A 305 19.65 -59.44 -1.26
CA GLN A 305 20.19 -60.61 -1.94
C GLN A 305 19.67 -61.90 -1.29
N ALA A 306 19.39 -62.91 -2.10
CA ALA A 306 19.15 -64.25 -1.58
C ALA A 306 20.46 -64.75 -0.95
N GLY A 307 20.42 -65.12 0.33
CA GLY A 307 21.57 -65.70 1.01
C GLY A 307 22.03 -66.93 0.22
N GLY A 308 23.31 -67.00 -0.12
CA GLY A 308 23.88 -68.12 -0.86
C GLY A 308 23.66 -69.43 -0.10
N ALA A 309 22.65 -70.20 -0.50
CA ALA A 309 22.51 -71.57 -0.06
C ALA A 309 23.52 -72.41 -0.84
N THR A 310 24.67 -72.71 -0.22
CA THR A 310 25.52 -73.81 -0.65
C THR A 310 24.71 -75.09 -0.44
N VAL A 311 24.21 -75.67 -1.53
CA VAL A 311 23.63 -77.02 -1.53
C VAL A 311 24.78 -78.01 -1.37
N LEU A 312 24.94 -78.59 -0.18
CA LEU A 312 25.73 -79.80 0.01
C LEU A 312 24.94 -80.95 -0.62
N VAL A 313 25.30 -81.33 -1.85
CA VAL A 313 24.94 -82.64 -2.41
C VAL A 313 25.81 -83.69 -1.73
N ASN A 314 25.16 -84.60 -1.00
CA ASN A 314 25.78 -85.73 -0.32
C ASN A 314 25.62 -86.99 -1.18
#